data_AF-A0A0Q8S1V0-F1
#
_entry.id   AF-A0A0Q8S1V0-F1
#
_cell.length_a   1.000
_cell.length_b   1.000
_cell.length_c   1.000
_cell.angle_alpha   90.00
_cell.angle_beta   90.00
_cell.angle_gamma   90.00
#
_symmetry.space_group_name_H-M   'P 1'
#
loop_
_entity.id
_entity.type
_entity.pdbx_description
1 polymer ?
#
loop_
_entity_poly.entity_id
_entity_poly.type
_entity_poly.pdbx_seq_one_letter_code
_entity_poly.pdbx_strand_id
1 'polypeptide(L)'
;MHSNLAACILFGRERSLSIETSNGAVWGDAILVDPNWAHVVDFHGGIAEVIYLPPHQGRGHGARALPKPALRILEDQIDRWSVNSAADLVDCLGFAEPLSDPAISAIRHRIDFDPMMRLGEIEASRIARLERTTMLRRFKHKTGMTFRAYKNWAALKHAARLIGEGEALGVAGLDAGFADAAHFSRQYRATFGLSPTEGRNCVV
;
A
#
# COMPACT_ATOMS: atom_id res chain seq x y z
N MET A 1 14.20 2.93 -12.08
CA MET A 1 13.97 1.86 -11.09
C MET A 1 13.49 2.49 -9.80
N HIS A 2 12.40 1.99 -9.21
CA HIS A 2 11.82 2.51 -7.96
C HIS A 2 11.42 1.34 -7.05
N SER A 3 11.13 1.60 -5.78
CA SER A 3 10.57 0.62 -4.85
C SER A 3 9.41 1.22 -4.07
N ASN A 4 8.39 0.41 -3.80
CA ASN A 4 7.20 0.84 -3.06
C ASN A 4 7.31 0.40 -1.60
N LEU A 5 6.80 1.22 -0.67
CA LEU A 5 6.80 0.86 0.75
C LEU A 5 5.74 -0.20 1.08
N ALA A 6 4.65 -0.23 0.32
CA ALA A 6 3.59 -1.23 0.39
C ALA A 6 3.69 -2.19 -0.80
N ALA A 7 3.18 -3.40 -0.63
CA ALA A 7 2.99 -4.28 -1.77
C ALA A 7 1.97 -3.66 -2.73
N CYS A 8 2.13 -3.88 -4.02
CA CYS A 8 1.15 -3.46 -5.01
C CYS A 8 0.91 -4.54 -6.05
N ILE A 9 -0.28 -4.49 -6.64
CA ILE A 9 -0.67 -5.29 -7.79
C ILE A 9 -0.76 -4.34 -8.97
N LEU A 10 -0.05 -4.69 -10.02
CA LEU A 10 -0.09 -4.02 -11.30
C LEU A 10 -0.93 -4.90 -12.23
N PHE A 11 -2.02 -4.37 -12.77
CA PHE A 11 -2.96 -5.08 -13.62
C PHE A 11 -3.09 -4.39 -14.98
N GLY A 12 -2.74 -5.09 -16.04
CA GLY A 12 -2.86 -4.61 -17.41
C GLY A 12 -4.27 -4.79 -17.92
N ARG A 13 -4.97 -3.69 -18.25
CA ARG A 13 -6.38 -3.71 -18.66
C ARG A 13 -6.58 -4.29 -20.06
N GLU A 14 -5.63 -4.06 -20.96
CA GLU A 14 -5.73 -4.43 -22.37
C GLU A 14 -4.66 -5.43 -22.80
N ARG A 15 -3.52 -5.40 -22.11
CA ARG A 15 -2.31 -6.16 -22.45
C ARG A 15 -1.58 -6.55 -21.18
N SER A 16 -0.93 -7.70 -21.21
CA SER A 16 -0.01 -8.11 -20.18
C SER A 16 1.14 -7.10 -20.05
N LEU A 17 1.62 -6.93 -18.83
CA LEU A 17 2.75 -6.06 -18.50
C LEU A 17 4.00 -6.88 -18.20
N SER A 18 5.14 -6.21 -18.20
CA SER A 18 6.38 -6.77 -17.69
C SER A 18 6.96 -5.93 -16.57
N ILE A 19 7.61 -6.61 -15.63
CA ILE A 19 8.36 -5.97 -14.55
C ILE A 19 9.78 -6.45 -14.59
N GLU A 20 10.72 -5.54 -14.80
CA GLU A 20 12.14 -5.79 -14.60
C GLU A 20 12.50 -5.59 -13.13
N THR A 21 13.12 -6.60 -12.54
CA THR A 21 13.68 -6.56 -11.18
C THR A 21 15.18 -6.86 -11.23
N SER A 22 15.87 -6.68 -10.09
CA SER A 22 17.26 -7.10 -9.96
C SER A 22 17.49 -8.60 -10.23
N ASN A 23 16.45 -9.41 -10.14
CA ASN A 23 16.51 -10.87 -10.23
C ASN A 23 15.95 -11.41 -11.55
N GLY A 24 15.67 -10.53 -12.52
CA GLY A 24 15.11 -10.89 -13.82
C GLY A 24 13.76 -10.22 -14.08
N ALA A 25 13.18 -10.55 -15.23
CA ALA A 25 11.90 -10.02 -15.68
C ALA A 25 10.74 -10.97 -15.34
N VAL A 26 9.61 -10.39 -14.95
CA VAL A 26 8.35 -11.09 -14.68
C VAL A 26 7.31 -10.59 -15.66
N TRP A 27 6.52 -11.50 -16.25
CA TRP A 27 5.52 -11.16 -17.26
C TRP A 27 4.14 -11.71 -16.89
N GLY A 28 3.07 -10.95 -17.13
CA GLY A 28 1.71 -11.41 -16.90
C GLY A 28 0.64 -10.31 -16.92
N ASP A 29 -0.62 -10.73 -16.87
CA ASP A 29 -1.79 -9.82 -16.90
C ASP A 29 -1.96 -9.06 -15.58
N ALA A 30 -1.65 -9.70 -14.45
CA ALA A 30 -1.39 -9.00 -13.20
C ALA A 30 -0.11 -9.51 -12.55
N ILE A 31 0.65 -8.59 -11.97
CA ILE A 31 1.89 -8.87 -11.26
C ILE A 31 1.82 -8.24 -9.88
N LEU A 32 2.06 -9.06 -8.86
CA LEU A 32 2.23 -8.61 -7.48
C LEU A 32 3.70 -8.31 -7.23
N VAL A 33 3.96 -7.16 -6.64
CA VAL A 33 5.28 -6.70 -6.22
C VAL A 33 5.31 -6.58 -4.71
N ASP A 34 6.21 -7.32 -4.06
CA ASP A 34 6.46 -7.23 -2.63
C ASP A 34 7.02 -5.84 -2.23
N PRO A 35 6.77 -5.38 -0.99
CA PRO A 35 7.27 -4.09 -0.53
C PRO A 35 8.82 -4.06 -0.52
N ASN A 36 9.37 -2.88 -0.76
CA ASN A 36 10.80 -2.56 -0.81
C ASN A 36 11.59 -3.25 -1.94
N TRP A 37 10.92 -3.87 -2.91
CA TRP A 37 11.58 -4.43 -4.09
C TRP A 37 11.72 -3.39 -5.20
N ALA A 38 12.96 -3.21 -5.64
CA ALA A 38 13.30 -2.30 -6.72
C ALA A 38 12.86 -2.89 -8.07
N HIS A 39 12.07 -2.13 -8.82
CA HIS A 39 11.51 -2.58 -10.07
C HIS A 39 11.30 -1.45 -11.10
N VAL A 40 11.13 -1.84 -12.36
CA VAL A 40 10.71 -1.01 -13.49
C VAL A 40 9.55 -1.72 -14.17
N VAL A 41 8.50 -0.99 -14.49
CA VAL A 41 7.32 -1.54 -15.19
C VAL A 41 7.38 -1.11 -16.64
N ASP A 42 7.17 -2.05 -17.55
CA ASP A 42 6.92 -1.78 -18.96
C ASP A 42 5.48 -2.21 -19.29
N PHE A 43 4.69 -1.21 -19.71
CA PHE A 43 3.28 -1.37 -20.05
C PHE A 43 3.07 -1.79 -21.51
N HIS A 44 4.13 -1.87 -22.31
CA HIS A 44 4.08 -2.27 -23.73
C HIS A 44 3.03 -1.50 -24.55
N GLY A 45 2.89 -0.20 -24.25
CA GLY A 45 1.93 0.72 -24.86
C GLY A 45 0.48 0.55 -24.40
N GLY A 46 0.21 -0.31 -23.40
CA GLY A 46 -1.11 -0.48 -22.79
C GLY A 46 -1.31 0.39 -21.54
N ILE A 47 -2.51 0.28 -20.96
CA ILE A 47 -2.89 0.93 -19.70
C ILE A 47 -2.86 -0.11 -18.58
N ALA A 48 -2.33 0.29 -17.42
CA ALA A 48 -2.39 -0.53 -16.22
C ALA A 48 -3.03 0.23 -15.05
N GLU A 49 -3.71 -0.52 -14.22
CA GLU A 49 -4.19 -0.10 -12.91
C GLU A 49 -3.22 -0.59 -11.84
N VAL A 50 -3.08 0.22 -10.80
CA VAL A 50 -2.25 -0.11 -9.64
C VAL A 50 -3.15 -0.16 -8.43
N ILE A 51 -3.06 -1.26 -7.67
CA ILE A 51 -3.77 -1.47 -6.41
C ILE A 51 -2.73 -1.67 -5.32
N TYR A 52 -2.70 -0.77 -4.35
CA TYR A 52 -1.84 -0.92 -3.18
C TYR A 52 -2.53 -1.78 -2.14
N LEU A 53 -1.81 -2.77 -1.62
CA LEU A 53 -2.34 -3.63 -0.58
C LEU A 53 -2.10 -3.01 0.80
N PRO A 54 -3.00 -3.28 1.78
CA PRO A 54 -2.72 -2.95 3.17
C PRO A 54 -1.36 -3.51 3.62
N PRO A 55 -0.65 -2.82 4.52
CA PRO A 55 0.65 -3.24 5.01
C PRO A 55 0.56 -4.63 5.64
N HIS A 56 1.37 -5.53 5.10
CA HIS A 56 1.52 -6.89 5.57
C HIS A 56 3.01 -7.24 5.57
N GLN A 57 3.35 -8.32 6.26
CA GLN A 57 4.66 -8.94 6.10
C GLN A 57 4.79 -9.47 4.68
N GLY A 58 5.60 -8.80 3.86
CA GLY A 58 5.99 -9.32 2.56
C GLY A 58 6.60 -10.71 2.70
N ARG A 59 6.40 -11.57 1.71
CA ARG A 59 6.92 -12.95 1.76
C ARG A 59 8.36 -13.06 1.27
N GLY A 60 8.91 -11.98 0.70
CA GLY A 60 10.28 -11.93 0.19
C GLY A 60 10.45 -12.59 -1.18
N HIS A 61 9.37 -12.76 -1.93
CA HIS A 61 9.38 -13.35 -3.28
C HIS A 61 9.67 -12.31 -4.37
N GLY A 62 9.68 -11.02 -4.04
CA GLY A 62 9.91 -9.95 -5.00
C GLY A 62 8.69 -9.73 -5.89
N ALA A 63 8.85 -9.84 -7.21
CA ALA A 63 7.74 -9.72 -8.16
C ALA A 63 7.28 -11.11 -8.65
N ARG A 64 5.97 -11.32 -8.79
CA ARG A 64 5.41 -12.56 -9.35
C ARG A 64 4.10 -12.33 -10.08
N ALA A 65 3.89 -13.03 -11.19
CA ALA A 65 2.61 -13.06 -11.86
C ALA A 65 1.54 -13.67 -10.95
N LEU A 66 0.34 -13.09 -10.94
CA LEU A 66 -0.77 -13.61 -10.15
C LEU A 66 -1.36 -14.86 -10.79
N PRO A 67 -1.80 -15.85 -9.97
CA PRO A 67 -2.46 -17.02 -10.49
C PRO A 67 -3.87 -16.68 -10.99
N LYS A 68 -4.37 -17.42 -12.00
CA LYS A 68 -5.69 -17.16 -12.62
C LYS A 68 -6.88 -16.98 -11.65
N PRO A 69 -6.98 -17.73 -10.54
CA PRO A 69 -8.07 -17.49 -9.58
C PRO A 69 -8.03 -16.08 -8.96
N ALA A 70 -6.83 -15.56 -8.65
CA ALA A 70 -6.68 -14.21 -8.11
C ALA A 70 -7.01 -13.13 -9.15
N LEU A 71 -6.70 -13.38 -10.43
CA LEU A 71 -7.09 -12.50 -11.54
C LEU A 71 -8.60 -12.34 -11.65
N ARG A 72 -9.36 -13.43 -11.55
CA ARG A 72 -10.83 -13.37 -11.64
C ARG A 72 -11.44 -12.54 -10.51
N ILE A 73 -10.92 -12.68 -9.30
CA ILE A 73 -11.38 -11.91 -8.14
C ILE A 73 -11.04 -10.44 -8.34
N LEU A 74 -9.84 -10.15 -8.84
CA LEU A 74 -9.40 -8.80 -9.16
C LEU A 74 -10.32 -8.16 -10.22
N GLU A 75 -10.60 -8.86 -11.32
CA GLU A 75 -11.50 -8.42 -12.38
C GLU A 75 -12.93 -8.16 -11.85
N ASP A 76 -13.51 -9.11 -11.11
CA ASP A 76 -14.85 -8.98 -10.51
C ASP A 76 -14.95 -7.80 -9.52
N GLN A 77 -13.84 -7.43 -8.88
CA GLN A 77 -13.80 -6.41 -7.83
C GLN A 77 -13.39 -5.03 -8.32
N ILE A 78 -12.55 -4.92 -9.36
CA ILE A 78 -12.27 -3.65 -10.04
C ILE A 78 -13.58 -3.01 -10.53
N ASP A 79 -14.49 -3.81 -11.07
CA ASP A 79 -15.78 -3.33 -11.59
C ASP A 79 -16.80 -2.95 -10.48
N ARG A 80 -16.61 -3.39 -9.23
CA ARG A 80 -17.58 -3.22 -8.11
C ARG A 80 -17.10 -2.32 -6.98
N TRP A 81 -15.86 -1.87 -7.06
CA TRP A 81 -15.14 -0.95 -6.18
C TRP A 81 -15.72 -0.76 -4.75
N SER A 82 -15.36 -1.67 -3.83
CA SER A 82 -15.63 -1.51 -2.39
C SER A 82 -14.41 -1.87 -1.53
N VAL A 83 -14.23 -1.23 -0.38
CA VAL A 83 -13.10 -1.46 0.56
C VAL A 83 -13.01 -2.91 1.07
N ASN A 84 -14.11 -3.67 1.06
CA ASN A 84 -14.13 -5.08 1.45
C ASN A 84 -13.32 -5.99 0.49
N SER A 85 -13.06 -5.51 -0.73
CA SER A 85 -12.34 -6.22 -1.78
C SER A 85 -10.86 -6.47 -1.48
N ALA A 86 -10.20 -5.57 -0.73
CA ALA A 86 -8.79 -5.72 -0.41
C ALA A 86 -8.52 -6.90 0.54
N ALA A 87 -9.44 -7.23 1.44
CA ALA A 87 -9.30 -8.35 2.37
C ALA A 87 -9.42 -9.71 1.67
N ASP A 88 -10.47 -9.88 0.84
CA ASP A 88 -10.67 -11.08 0.03
C ASP A 88 -9.46 -11.35 -0.87
N LEU A 89 -8.93 -10.28 -1.46
CA LEU A 89 -7.78 -10.36 -2.34
C LEU A 89 -6.48 -10.68 -1.58
N VAL A 90 -6.30 -10.12 -0.38
CA VAL A 90 -5.20 -10.49 0.52
C VAL A 90 -5.26 -11.98 0.87
N ASP A 91 -6.45 -12.49 1.23
CA ASP A 91 -6.67 -13.90 1.54
C ASP A 91 -6.42 -14.83 0.34
N CYS A 92 -6.93 -14.48 -0.84
CA CYS A 92 -6.72 -15.27 -2.06
C CYS A 92 -5.27 -15.30 -2.55
N LEU A 93 -4.52 -14.23 -2.29
CA LEU A 93 -3.08 -14.20 -2.54
C LEU A 93 -2.28 -14.99 -1.50
N GLY A 94 -2.97 -15.58 -0.53
CA GLY A 94 -2.38 -16.33 0.56
C GLY A 94 -1.58 -15.42 1.50
N PHE A 95 -1.85 -14.12 1.53
CA PHE A 95 -1.35 -13.27 2.61
C PHE A 95 -2.20 -13.56 3.84
N ALA A 96 -2.06 -14.76 4.40
CA ALA A 96 -2.72 -15.14 5.63
C ALA A 96 -2.42 -14.04 6.65
N GLU A 97 -3.44 -13.28 7.08
CA GLU A 97 -3.28 -12.43 8.24
C GLU A 97 -2.81 -13.36 9.37
N PRO A 98 -1.57 -13.23 9.88
CA PRO A 98 -1.06 -14.20 10.83
C PRO A 98 -1.81 -13.97 12.14
N LEU A 99 -2.80 -14.81 12.43
CA LEU A 99 -3.64 -14.84 13.65
C LEU A 99 -3.76 -13.45 14.29
N SER A 100 -4.82 -12.72 13.91
CA SER A 100 -5.13 -11.35 14.34
C SER A 100 -4.53 -11.03 15.70
N ASP A 101 -3.57 -10.10 15.71
CA ASP A 101 -2.93 -9.63 16.92
C ASP A 101 -3.77 -8.48 17.48
N PRO A 102 -4.60 -8.69 18.51
CA PRO A 102 -5.63 -7.71 18.88
C PRO A 102 -5.00 -6.39 19.34
N ALA A 103 -3.82 -6.47 19.96
CA ALA A 103 -3.08 -5.29 20.43
C ALA A 103 -2.57 -4.44 19.26
N ILE A 104 -2.01 -5.07 18.22
CA ILE A 104 -1.56 -4.34 17.02
C ILE A 104 -2.75 -3.91 16.17
N SER A 105 -3.79 -4.72 16.07
CA SER A 105 -5.03 -4.41 15.35
C SER A 105 -5.70 -3.16 15.93
N ALA A 106 -5.78 -3.03 17.26
CA ALA A 106 -6.32 -1.84 17.91
C ALA A 106 -5.54 -0.56 17.54
N ILE A 107 -4.20 -0.64 17.48
CA ILE A 107 -3.35 0.48 17.04
C ILE A 107 -3.62 0.81 15.56
N ARG A 108 -3.62 -0.20 14.68
CA ARG A 108 -3.88 -0.03 13.23
C ARG A 108 -5.23 0.65 13.02
N HIS A 109 -6.29 0.10 13.62
CA HIS A 109 -7.64 0.64 13.53
C HIS A 109 -7.70 2.11 13.96
N ARG A 110 -6.99 2.49 15.03
CA ARG A 110 -6.95 3.88 15.49
C ARG A 110 -6.28 4.81 14.46
N ILE A 111 -5.19 4.37 13.85
CA ILE A 111 -4.47 5.13 12.80
C ILE A 111 -5.29 5.20 11.51
N ASP A 112 -5.88 4.08 11.08
CA ASP A 112 -6.63 4.02 9.82
C ASP A 112 -7.96 4.78 9.91
N PHE A 113 -8.60 4.82 11.09
CA PHE A 113 -9.82 5.59 11.32
C PHE A 113 -9.59 7.11 11.29
N ASP A 114 -8.49 7.58 11.89
CA ASP A 114 -8.11 8.99 11.89
C ASP A 114 -6.60 9.12 11.63
N PRO A 115 -6.19 9.15 10.34
CA PRO A 115 -4.78 9.21 9.96
C PRO A 115 -4.07 10.47 10.47
N MET A 116 -4.82 11.54 10.72
CA MET A 116 -4.29 12.82 11.20
C MET A 116 -4.19 12.90 12.73
N MET A 117 -4.73 11.90 13.44
CA MET A 117 -4.57 11.78 14.87
C MET A 117 -3.09 11.76 15.25
N ARG A 118 -2.74 12.58 16.25
CA ARG A 118 -1.40 12.55 16.86
C ARG A 118 -1.25 11.34 17.79
N LEU A 119 -1.15 10.15 17.23
CA LEU A 119 -0.82 8.95 17.98
C LEU A 119 0.70 8.79 18.10
N GLY A 120 1.21 9.00 19.32
CA GLY A 120 2.61 8.78 19.67
C GLY A 120 2.89 7.33 20.08
N GLU A 121 4.16 6.93 20.05
CA GLU A 121 4.56 5.57 20.40
C GLU A 121 4.22 5.21 21.86
N ILE A 122 4.31 6.16 22.79
CA ILE A 122 3.95 5.93 24.20
C ILE A 122 2.47 5.60 24.32
N GLU A 123 1.62 6.34 23.62
CA GLU A 123 0.17 6.13 23.67
C GLU A 123 -0.23 4.83 22.97
N ALA A 124 0.36 4.54 21.81
CA ALA A 124 0.20 3.23 21.16
C ALA A 124 0.63 2.07 22.07
N SER A 125 1.69 2.25 22.88
CA SER A 125 2.14 1.26 23.85
C SER A 125 1.11 1.01 24.96
N ARG A 126 0.44 2.07 25.43
CA ARG A 126 -0.67 1.97 26.40
C ARG A 126 -1.89 1.25 25.81
N ILE A 127 -2.28 1.60 24.58
CA ILE A 127 -3.37 0.94 23.86
C ILE A 127 -3.11 -0.58 23.75
N ALA A 128 -1.90 -0.95 23.35
CA ALA A 128 -1.51 -2.36 23.22
C ALA A 128 -1.26 -3.07 24.56
N ARG A 129 -1.17 -2.33 25.68
CA ARG A 129 -0.73 -2.85 26.99
C ARG A 129 0.62 -3.57 26.91
N LEU A 130 1.56 -2.98 26.16
CA LEU A 130 2.89 -3.52 25.93
C LEU A 130 3.94 -2.45 26.26
N GLU A 131 5.11 -2.89 26.70
CA GLU A 131 6.29 -2.03 26.77
C GLU A 131 6.64 -1.46 25.39
N ARG A 132 7.14 -0.22 25.33
CA ARG A 132 7.34 0.52 24.08
C ARG A 132 8.16 -0.25 23.05
N THR A 133 9.30 -0.80 23.47
CA THR A 133 10.19 -1.54 22.57
C THR A 133 9.53 -2.82 22.04
N THR A 134 8.77 -3.51 22.89
CA THR A 134 8.01 -4.71 22.51
C THR A 134 6.90 -4.36 21.54
N MET A 135 6.15 -3.29 21.80
CA MET A 135 5.12 -2.77 20.89
C MET A 135 5.71 -2.47 19.52
N LEU A 136 6.80 -1.69 19.43
CA LEU A 136 7.41 -1.32 18.15
C LEU A 136 7.92 -2.54 17.36
N ARG A 137 8.60 -3.48 18.02
CA ARG A 137 9.07 -4.71 17.39
C ARG A 137 7.92 -5.55 16.87
N ARG A 138 6.89 -5.74 17.70
CA ARG A 138 5.69 -6.53 17.37
C ARG A 138 4.88 -5.87 16.26
N PHE A 139 4.73 -4.54 16.29
CA PHE A 139 4.09 -3.77 15.24
C PHE A 139 4.80 -3.95 13.90
N LYS A 140 6.14 -3.79 13.89
CA LYS A 140 6.93 -4.02 12.67
C LYS A 140 6.77 -5.46 12.17
N HIS A 141 6.88 -6.43 13.07
CA HIS A 141 6.72 -7.84 12.73
C HIS A 141 5.32 -8.21 12.24
N LYS A 142 4.26 -7.52 12.66
CA LYS A 142 2.89 -7.81 12.21
C LYS A 142 2.49 -7.05 10.95
N THR A 143 2.98 -5.83 10.75
CA THR A 143 2.57 -4.95 9.63
C THR A 143 3.57 -4.89 8.49
N GLY A 144 4.81 -5.34 8.68
CA GLY A 144 5.90 -5.13 7.72
C GLY A 144 6.54 -3.74 7.81
N MET A 145 5.91 -2.80 8.52
CA MET A 145 6.33 -1.39 8.57
C MET A 145 6.71 -0.96 9.98
N THR A 146 7.67 -0.02 10.09
CA THR A 146 7.85 0.67 11.37
C THR A 146 6.59 1.47 11.72
N PHE A 147 6.34 1.71 13.01
CA PHE A 147 5.17 2.49 13.46
C PHE A 147 5.09 3.86 12.75
N ARG A 148 6.23 4.56 12.62
CA ARG A 148 6.31 5.83 11.89
C ARG A 148 5.98 5.68 10.40
N ALA A 149 6.52 4.65 9.75
CA ALA A 149 6.25 4.40 8.34
C ALA A 149 4.76 4.08 8.10
N TYR A 150 4.13 3.32 8.99
CA TYR A 150 2.70 3.02 8.89
C TYR A 150 1.83 4.26 9.02
N LYS A 151 2.14 5.16 9.96
CA LYS A 151 1.42 6.45 10.05
C LYS A 151 1.58 7.30 8.80
N ASN A 152 2.79 7.36 8.25
CA ASN A 152 3.03 8.06 6.99
C ASN A 152 2.24 7.43 5.84
N TRP A 153 2.17 6.09 5.77
CA TRP A 153 1.37 5.38 4.79
C TRP A 153 -0.13 5.71 4.92
N ALA A 154 -0.67 5.72 6.14
CA ALA A 154 -2.06 6.09 6.38
C ALA A 154 -2.35 7.54 5.97
N ALA A 155 -1.45 8.48 6.27
CA ALA A 155 -1.54 9.87 5.85
C ALA A 155 -1.51 10.02 4.31
N LEU A 156 -0.60 9.32 3.64
CA LEU A 156 -0.50 9.33 2.18
C LEU A 156 -1.72 8.70 1.51
N LYS A 157 -2.28 7.63 2.07
CA LYS A 157 -3.53 7.04 1.60
C LYS A 157 -4.69 8.02 1.74
N HIS A 158 -4.75 8.75 2.86
CA HIS A 158 -5.73 9.81 3.05
C HIS A 158 -5.61 10.90 1.98
N ALA A 159 -4.39 11.37 1.69
CA ALA A 159 -4.13 12.33 0.62
C ALA A 159 -4.54 11.78 -0.76
N ALA A 160 -4.19 10.52 -1.07
CA ALA A 160 -4.54 9.88 -2.33
C ALA A 160 -6.07 9.82 -2.53
N ARG A 161 -6.81 9.47 -1.47
CA ARG A 161 -8.29 9.49 -1.49
C ARG A 161 -8.83 10.89 -1.81
N LEU A 162 -8.34 11.93 -1.12
CA LEU A 162 -8.76 13.32 -1.39
C LEU A 162 -8.46 13.73 -2.84
N ILE A 163 -7.30 13.36 -3.37
CA ILE A 163 -6.92 13.64 -4.76
C ILE A 163 -7.86 12.94 -5.75
N GLY A 164 -8.21 11.68 -5.48
CA GLY A 164 -9.18 10.91 -6.27
C GLY A 164 -10.59 11.50 -6.22
N GLU A 165 -10.96 12.15 -5.11
CA GLU A 165 -12.20 12.90 -4.94
C GLU A 165 -12.19 14.28 -5.63
N GLY A 166 -11.07 14.67 -6.25
CA GLY A 166 -10.92 15.90 -7.02
C GLY A 166 -10.25 17.05 -6.27
N GLU A 167 -9.81 16.83 -5.04
CA GLU A 167 -9.15 17.85 -4.23
C GLU A 167 -7.84 18.32 -4.85
N ALA A 168 -7.48 19.59 -4.65
CA ALA A 168 -6.24 20.14 -5.16
C ALA A 168 -5.03 19.50 -4.46
N LEU A 169 -3.99 19.11 -5.22
CA LEU A 169 -2.82 18.36 -4.70
C LEU A 169 -2.17 19.01 -3.47
N GLY A 170 -2.04 20.33 -3.47
CA GLY A 170 -1.47 21.08 -2.34
C GLY A 170 -2.34 21.02 -1.09
N VAL A 171 -3.66 21.13 -1.26
CA VAL A 171 -4.64 21.05 -0.15
C VAL A 171 -4.67 19.64 0.42
N ALA A 172 -4.78 18.62 -0.43
CA ALA A 172 -4.73 17.22 -0.01
C ALA A 172 -3.45 16.86 0.77
N GLY A 173 -2.31 17.42 0.37
CA GLY A 173 -1.05 17.25 1.11
C GLY A 173 -1.07 17.93 2.49
N LEU A 174 -1.57 19.16 2.59
CA LEU A 174 -1.69 19.89 3.85
C LEU A 174 -2.66 19.22 4.82
N ASP A 175 -3.83 18.80 4.32
CA ASP A 175 -4.85 18.10 5.10
C ASP A 175 -4.38 16.71 5.55
N ALA A 176 -3.48 16.10 4.78
CA ALA A 176 -2.76 14.89 5.18
C ALA A 176 -1.56 15.16 6.12
N GLY A 177 -1.41 16.38 6.64
CA GLY A 177 -0.43 16.73 7.67
C GLY A 177 1.00 16.93 7.15
N PHE A 178 1.19 17.09 5.83
CA PHE A 178 2.49 17.44 5.26
C PHE A 178 2.73 18.94 5.36
N ALA A 179 3.97 19.31 5.68
CA ALA A 179 4.35 20.72 5.84
C ALA A 179 4.30 21.51 4.53
N ASP A 180 4.59 20.86 3.41
CA ASP A 180 4.63 21.48 2.08
C ASP A 180 4.44 20.46 0.96
N ALA A 181 4.09 20.97 -0.23
CA ALA A 181 3.81 20.17 -1.42
C ALA A 181 5.03 19.42 -1.95
N ALA A 182 6.25 19.92 -1.74
CA ALA A 182 7.47 19.29 -2.23
C ALA A 182 7.81 18.05 -1.37
N HIS A 183 7.69 18.16 -0.06
CA HIS A 183 7.82 17.03 0.87
C HIS A 183 6.73 16.00 0.63
N PHE A 184 5.47 16.44 0.50
CA PHE A 184 4.36 15.56 0.14
C PHE A 184 4.64 14.78 -1.16
N SER A 185 4.99 15.47 -2.25
CA SER A 185 5.24 14.84 -3.55
C SER A 185 6.37 13.82 -3.51
N ARG A 186 7.45 14.12 -2.77
CA ARG A 186 8.57 13.17 -2.58
C ARG A 186 8.11 11.92 -1.82
N GLN A 187 7.34 12.09 -0.75
CA GLN A 187 6.86 10.97 0.06
C GLN A 187 5.81 10.12 -0.67
N TYR A 188 4.92 10.77 -1.42
CA TYR A 188 3.94 10.12 -2.28
C TYR A 188 4.64 9.24 -3.33
N ARG A 189 5.61 9.81 -4.06
CA ARG A 189 6.40 9.07 -5.05
C ARG A 189 7.24 7.96 -4.44
N ALA A 190 7.81 8.16 -3.25
CA ALA A 190 8.56 7.10 -2.57
C ALA A 190 7.66 5.95 -2.08
N THR A 191 6.38 6.22 -1.81
CA THR A 191 5.46 5.21 -1.27
C THR A 191 4.76 4.45 -2.39
N PHE A 192 4.31 5.17 -3.42
CA PHE A 192 3.50 4.65 -4.51
C PHE A 192 4.28 4.48 -5.82
N GLY A 193 5.47 5.08 -5.97
CA GLY A 193 6.22 5.02 -7.23
C GLY A 193 5.75 5.99 -8.31
N LEU A 194 4.61 6.66 -8.09
CA LEU A 194 3.99 7.64 -8.99
C LEU A 194 4.02 9.03 -8.35
N SER A 195 4.02 10.10 -9.15
CA SER A 195 3.74 11.44 -8.64
C SER A 195 2.25 11.58 -8.25
N PRO A 196 1.89 12.53 -7.36
CA PRO A 196 0.49 12.78 -7.03
C PRO A 196 -0.40 13.07 -8.25
N THR A 197 0.16 13.73 -9.28
CA THR A 197 -0.55 14.01 -10.54
C THR A 197 -0.85 12.73 -11.33
N GLU A 198 0.13 11.84 -11.45
CA GLU A 198 -0.03 10.53 -12.12
C GLU A 198 -0.99 9.62 -11.34
N GLY A 199 -0.95 9.69 -10.00
CA GLY A 199 -1.75 8.86 -9.11
C GLY A 199 -3.24 9.25 -8.99
N ARG A 200 -3.70 10.30 -9.68
CA ARG A 200 -5.09 10.80 -9.56
C ARG A 200 -6.14 9.75 -9.93
N ASN A 201 -5.82 8.85 -10.86
CA ASN A 201 -6.72 7.78 -11.31
C ASN A 201 -6.35 6.41 -10.71
N CYS A 202 -5.44 6.37 -9.72
CA CYS A 202 -5.01 5.12 -9.10
C CYS A 202 -5.87 4.77 -7.89
N VAL A 203 -5.99 3.46 -7.62
CA VAL A 203 -6.68 2.94 -6.45
C VAL A 203 -5.66 2.70 -5.33
N VAL A 204 -5.83 3.38 -4.21
CA VAL A 204 -4.94 3.27 -3.04
C VAL A 204 -5.69 2.76 -1.81
#